data_AF-A0A2N6GMW6-F1
#
_entry.id   AF-A0A2N6GMW6-F1
#
_cell.length_a   1.000
_cell.length_b   1.000
_cell.length_c   1.000
_cell.angle_alpha   90.00
_cell.angle_beta   90.00
_cell.angle_gamma   90.00
#
_symmetry.space_group_name_H-M   'P 1'
#
loop_
_entity.id
_entity.type
_entity.pdbx_description
1 polymer ?
#
loop_
_entity_poly.entity_id
_entity_poly.type
_entity_poly.pdbx_seq_one_letter_code
_entity_poly.pdbx_strand_id
1 'polypeptide(L)'
;MKPDSATAMRNLIAQVRSTIPFGMPEAQMCLDGCQGCSRKLLEFLESELDSWERRLDDGEIPDFGDLNALVKTSKKIYTVLNNNGLVNDE
;
A
#
# COMPACT_ATOMS: atom_id res chain seq x y z
N MET A 1 -6.48 -22.98 9.15
CA MET A 1 -5.25 -22.76 9.95
C MET A 1 -4.95 -21.27 9.93
N LYS A 2 -4.63 -20.63 11.07
CA LYS A 2 -4.22 -19.21 11.05
C LYS A 2 -2.81 -19.14 10.43
N PRO A 3 -2.55 -18.22 9.49
CA PRO A 3 -1.21 -18.05 8.93
C PRO A 3 -0.25 -17.53 10.02
N ASP A 4 1.04 -17.84 9.87
CA ASP A 4 2.09 -17.13 10.60
C ASP A 4 2.19 -15.67 10.15
N SER A 5 2.93 -14.85 10.90
CA SER A 5 3.02 -13.41 10.65
C SER A 5 3.72 -13.08 9.33
N ALA A 6 4.72 -13.86 8.91
CA ALA A 6 5.40 -13.67 7.62
C ALA A 6 4.44 -13.94 6.45
N THR A 7 3.66 -15.01 6.53
CA THR A 7 2.60 -15.35 5.57
C THR A 7 1.50 -14.28 5.58
N ALA A 8 1.10 -13.79 6.76
CA ALA A 8 0.13 -12.71 6.89
C ALA A 8 0.64 -11.41 6.24
N MET A 9 1.92 -11.09 6.39
CA MET A 9 2.53 -9.91 5.76
C MET A 9 2.58 -10.04 4.25
N ARG A 10 3.02 -11.19 3.71
CA ARG A 10 2.99 -11.46 2.25
C ARG A 10 1.57 -11.33 1.68
N ASN A 11 0.58 -11.89 2.37
CA ASN A 11 -0.82 -11.78 1.95
C ASN A 11 -1.32 -10.34 1.99
N LEU A 12 -0.93 -9.56 3.00
CA LEU A 12 -1.27 -8.15 3.11
C LEU A 12 -0.63 -7.34 1.96
N ILE A 13 0.64 -7.56 1.66
CA ILE A 13 1.33 -6.90 0.54
C ILE A 13 0.63 -7.22 -0.78
N ALA A 14 0.33 -8.50 -1.03
CA ALA A 14 -0.40 -8.93 -2.23
C ALA A 14 -1.78 -8.26 -2.34
N GLN A 15 -2.51 -8.16 -1.23
CA GLN A 15 -3.80 -7.47 -1.18
C GLN A 15 -3.63 -5.98 -1.53
N VAL A 16 -2.68 -5.28 -0.91
CA VAL A 16 -2.43 -3.85 -1.19
C VAL A 16 -2.05 -3.64 -2.65
N ARG A 17 -1.16 -4.46 -3.22
CA ARG A 17 -0.79 -4.40 -4.65
C ARG A 17 -1.98 -4.63 -5.59
N SER A 18 -2.96 -5.44 -5.19
CA SER A 18 -4.17 -5.68 -5.98
C SER A 18 -5.22 -4.57 -5.87
N THR A 19 -5.26 -3.84 -4.74
CA THR A 19 -6.24 -2.78 -4.48
C THR A 19 -5.76 -1.42 -4.97
N ILE A 20 -4.46 -1.14 -4.90
CA ILE A 20 -3.89 0.18 -5.15
C ILE A 20 -3.37 0.29 -6.61
N PRO A 21 -3.72 1.35 -7.36
CA PRO A 21 -3.39 1.48 -8.78
C PRO A 21 -1.97 2.03 -9.00
N PHE A 22 -0.93 1.30 -8.59
CA PHE A 22 0.47 1.72 -8.76
C PHE A 22 0.89 2.01 -10.21
N GLY A 23 0.28 1.32 -11.18
CA GLY A 23 0.57 1.48 -12.62
C GLY A 23 -0.18 2.62 -13.32
N MET A 24 -0.93 3.47 -12.60
CA MET A 24 -1.70 4.55 -13.23
C MET A 24 -0.77 5.63 -13.83
N PRO A 25 -0.98 6.07 -15.09
CA PRO A 25 -0.18 7.13 -15.69
C PRO A 25 -0.30 8.46 -14.94
N GLU A 26 0.82 9.18 -14.80
CA GLU A 26 0.88 10.46 -14.06
C GLU A 26 -0.17 11.49 -14.52
N ALA A 27 -0.43 11.58 -15.83
CA ALA A 27 -1.41 12.50 -16.40
C ALA A 27 -2.84 12.25 -15.90
N GLN A 28 -3.14 11.06 -15.39
CA GLN A 28 -4.44 10.69 -14.81
C GLN A 28 -4.50 10.94 -13.29
N MET A 29 -3.34 11.12 -12.64
CA MET A 29 -3.22 11.24 -11.19
C MET A 29 -3.22 12.69 -10.70
N CYS A 30 -2.76 13.61 -11.54
CA CYS A 30 -2.62 15.02 -11.20
C CYS A 30 -3.79 15.81 -11.79
N LEU A 31 -4.87 15.93 -11.02
CA LEU A 31 -6.01 16.79 -11.31
C LEU A 31 -5.84 18.13 -10.58
N ASP A 32 -6.40 19.21 -11.13
CA ASP A 32 -6.40 20.53 -10.49
C ASP A 32 -7.05 20.44 -9.09
N GLY A 33 -6.37 20.99 -8.07
CA GLY A 33 -6.90 21.05 -6.70
C GLY A 33 -6.64 19.83 -5.80
N CYS A 34 -5.67 18.96 -6.14
CA CYS A 34 -5.40 17.73 -5.38
C CYS A 34 -5.22 17.99 -3.85
N GLN A 35 -5.91 17.20 -3.02
CA GLN A 35 -5.74 17.22 -1.57
C GLN A 35 -4.62 16.23 -1.18
N GLY A 36 -3.38 16.67 -1.36
CA GLY A 36 -2.20 15.83 -1.21
C GLY A 36 -1.80 15.12 -2.50
N CYS A 37 -0.49 14.99 -2.74
CA CYS A 37 0.04 14.44 -3.98
C CYS A 37 -0.08 12.90 -3.99
N SER A 38 -1.12 12.37 -4.64
CA SER A 38 -1.35 10.93 -4.82
C SER A 38 -0.13 10.18 -5.33
N ARG A 39 0.61 10.78 -6.27
CA ARG A 39 1.83 10.21 -6.84
C ARG A 39 2.87 9.92 -5.77
N LYS A 40 3.23 10.91 -4.94
CA LYS A 40 4.23 10.72 -3.88
C LYS A 40 3.81 9.69 -2.85
N LEU A 41 2.51 9.63 -2.54
CA LEU A 41 1.99 8.62 -1.62
C LEU A 41 2.09 7.21 -2.20
N LEU A 42 1.86 7.06 -3.51
CA LEU A 42 2.03 5.79 -4.21
C LEU A 42 3.49 5.37 -4.29
N GLU A 43 4.40 6.28 -4.63
CA GLU A 43 5.86 6.02 -4.64
C GLU A 43 6.35 5.59 -3.24
N PHE A 44 5.86 6.27 -2.19
CA PHE A 44 6.17 5.91 -0.82
C PHE A 44 5.64 4.50 -0.46
N LEU A 45 4.37 4.22 -0.76
CA LEU A 45 3.78 2.92 -0.46
C LEU A 45 4.46 1.79 -1.22
N GLU A 46 4.77 1.99 -2.51
CA GLU A 46 5.50 1.01 -3.32
C GLU A 46 6.86 0.69 -2.69
N SER A 47 7.62 1.71 -2.29
CA SER A 47 8.90 1.54 -1.60
C SER A 47 8.78 0.77 -0.27
N GLU A 48 7.71 1.02 0.49
CA GLU A 48 7.44 0.30 1.73
C GLU A 48 7.12 -1.18 1.48
N LEU A 49 6.35 -1.48 0.43
CA LEU A 49 6.02 -2.86 0.05
C LEU A 49 7.27 -3.62 -0.43
N ASP A 50 8.07 -3.01 -1.30
CA ASP A 50 9.34 -3.58 -1.79
C ASP A 50 10.32 -3.85 -0.63
N SER A 51 10.42 -2.90 0.30
CA SER A 51 11.24 -3.03 1.51
C SER A 51 10.81 -4.23 2.36
N TRP A 52 9.50 -4.38 2.58
CA TRP A 52 8.96 -5.52 3.33
C TRP A 52 9.16 -6.85 2.62
N GLU A 53 8.93 -6.93 1.31
CA GLU A 53 9.16 -8.15 0.53
C GLU A 53 10.62 -8.59 0.64
N ARG A 54 11.57 -7.65 0.50
CA ARG A 54 12.99 -7.95 0.68
C ARG A 54 13.32 -8.46 2.08
N ARG A 55 12.81 -7.81 3.13
CA ARG A 55 13.01 -8.25 4.53
C ARG A 55 12.47 -9.65 4.76
N LEU A 56 11.29 -9.96 4.22
CA LEU A 56 10.68 -11.29 4.30
C LEU A 56 11.47 -12.36 3.55
N ASP A 57 12.10 -12.00 2.43
CA ASP A 57 12.96 -12.90 1.65
C ASP A 57 14.31 -13.14 2.34
N ASP A 58 14.81 -12.14 3.09
CA ASP A 58 15.97 -12.25 3.97
C ASP A 58 15.66 -13.02 5.29
N GLY A 59 14.41 -13.49 5.47
CA GLY A 59 13.99 -14.32 6.60
C GLY A 59 13.53 -13.54 7.82
N GLU A 60 13.30 -12.23 7.70
CA GLU A 60 12.74 -11.43 8.78
C GLU A 60 11.29 -11.85 9.08
N ILE A 61 10.97 -11.99 10.36
CA ILE A 61 9.63 -12.36 10.83
C ILE A 61 8.96 -11.10 11.40
N PRO A 62 7.98 -10.50 10.71
CA PRO A 62 7.28 -9.32 11.21
C PRO A 62 6.46 -9.64 12.45
N ASP A 63 6.26 -8.64 13.29
CA ASP A 63 5.35 -8.75 14.42
C ASP A 63 3.93 -8.21 14.08
N PHE A 64 3.03 -8.23 15.06
CA PHE A 64 1.68 -7.69 14.88
C PHE A 64 1.65 -6.16 14.77
N GLY A 65 2.64 -5.47 15.34
CA GLY A 65 2.81 -4.03 15.21
C GLY A 65 3.16 -3.64 13.78
N ASP A 66 4.07 -4.36 13.14
CA ASP A 66 4.47 -4.20 11.74
C ASP A 66 3.28 -4.38 10.79
N LEU A 67 2.53 -5.47 10.96
CA LEU A 67 1.30 -5.72 10.20
C LEU A 67 0.29 -4.57 10.36
N ASN A 68 0.05 -4.13 11.60
CA ASN A 68 -0.88 -3.05 11.89
C ASN A 68 -0.41 -1.71 11.31
N ALA A 69 0.90 -1.45 11.30
CA ALA A 69 1.48 -0.26 10.70
C ALA A 69 1.24 -0.26 9.19
N LEU A 70 1.54 -1.37 8.48
CA LEU A 70 1.32 -1.46 7.04
C LEU A 70 -0.17 -1.33 6.68
N VAL A 71 -1.07 -1.95 7.44
CA VAL A 71 -2.53 -1.79 7.27
C VAL A 71 -2.94 -0.31 7.40
N LYS A 72 -2.48 0.38 8.45
CA LYS A 72 -2.85 1.77 8.71
C LYS A 72 -2.33 2.70 7.62
N THR A 73 -1.07 2.51 7.20
CA THR A 73 -0.46 3.29 6.12
C THR A 73 -1.21 3.08 4.81
N SER A 74 -1.45 1.83 4.43
CA SER A 74 -2.17 1.48 3.21
C SER A 74 -3.59 2.07 3.18
N LYS A 75 -4.33 1.97 4.29
CA LYS A 75 -5.68 2.54 4.41
C LYS A 75 -5.70 4.06 4.28
N LYS A 76 -4.77 4.76 4.94
CA LYS A 76 -4.67 6.22 4.84
C LYS A 76 -4.42 6.67 3.39
N ILE A 77 -3.52 5.98 2.71
CA ILE A 77 -3.19 6.28 1.31
C ILE A 77 -4.39 5.99 0.42
N TYR A 78 -5.03 4.83 0.59
CA TYR A 78 -6.29 4.50 -0.11
C TYR A 78 -7.35 5.60 0.05
N THR A 79 -7.56 6.12 1.26
CA THR A 79 -8.51 7.22 1.50
C THR A 79 -8.15 8.49 0.71
N VAL A 80 -6.87 8.85 0.62
CA VAL A 80 -6.44 10.00 -0.20
C VAL A 80 -6.69 9.75 -1.68
N LEU A 81 -6.39 8.54 -2.16
CA LEU A 81 -6.65 8.15 -3.55
C LEU A 81 -8.15 8.20 -3.88
N ASN A 82 -8.99 7.71 -2.97
CA ASN A 82 -10.45 7.74 -3.11
C ASN A 82 -10.98 9.18 -3.16
N ASN A 83 -10.50 10.04 -2.26
CA ASN A 83 -10.87 11.47 -2.24
C ASN A 83 -10.41 12.21 -3.51
N ASN A 84 -9.32 11.76 -4.13
CA ASN A 84 -8.83 12.28 -5.39
C ASN A 84 -9.45 11.57 -6.62
N GLY A 85 -10.42 10.67 -6.43
CA GLY A 85 -11.15 9.98 -7.50
C GLY A 85 -10.33 8.92 -8.26
N LEU A 86 -9.23 8.43 -7.69
CA LEU A 86 -8.30 7.50 -8.33
C LEU A 86 -8.61 6.02 -8.05
N VAL A 87 -9.40 5.77 -7.01
CA VAL A 87 -9.97 4.46 -6.65
C VAL A 87 -11.42 4.69 -6.24
N ASN A 88 -12.25 3.66 -6.36
CA ASN A 88 -13.65 3.72 -5.94
C ASN A 88 -13.95 2.49 -5.07
N ASP A 89 -14.69 2.69 -3.98
CA ASP A 89 -15.38 1.60 -3.30
C ASP A 89 -16.61 1.24 -4.14
N GLU A 90 -16.58 0.13 -4.90
CA GLU A 90 -17.81 -0.46 -5.46
C GLU A 90 -18.75 -0.98 -4.35
#